data_AF-A0A9D1HJU1-F1
#
_entry.id   AF-A0A9D1HJU1-F1
#
_cell.length_a   1.000
_cell.length_b   1.000
_cell.length_c   1.000
_cell.angle_alpha   90.00
_cell.angle_beta   90.00
_cell.angle_gamma   90.00
#
_symmetry.space_group_name_H-M   'P 1'
#
loop_
_entity.id
_entity.type
_entity.pdbx_description
1 polymer ?
#
loop_
_entity_poly.entity_id
_entity_poly.type
_entity_poly.pdbx_seq_one_letter_code
_entity_poly.pdbx_strand_id
1 'polypeptide(L)'
;MATLLGNETLGTIVKLKENGVPQEFYVAKHGYPTNGNGRTLLVRRYIYDTRQWHTSNVNAYASCTLDSWFNNTYYNLLDADIKAQIAAVAIPYTPGNGNNSVSTLSRKVFALSVTELGRTASYANVEGSALPIASTLQIAYNSSGGAVVQWTRSPLTDSTYYAYDLNTIGYVNYYSCSNTYGARPALTLPSSLSVSDDGSVTVNTAPVINYSGGSALGDKTEGFTLSYSVSDADGDAVTVTEKLDNVVQRTFAPALGETQQFQAVLPANFQTILNGNHTITIEATDGKAAAAPVNVTFSKAVHSASITLSTPLAADDMPTAIRLSITGDIPDDAVWTAEVCNNANDASPTWENIKPAIQSGYNFVFSNKTKTAENWGVNFRIEVTRGPSNTGGYIYAIEGGFQ
;
A
#
# COMPACT_ATOMS: atom_id res chain seq x y z
N MET A 1 -7.21 3.48 8.84
CA MET A 1 -6.88 3.05 7.47
C MET A 1 -7.46 4.10 6.55
N ALA A 2 -6.60 4.86 5.89
CA ALA A 2 -7.02 5.87 4.94
C ALA A 2 -7.83 5.25 3.79
N THR A 3 -8.91 5.90 3.41
CA THR A 3 -9.85 5.47 2.38
C THR A 3 -9.71 6.34 1.13
N LEU A 4 -10.31 5.90 0.02
CA LEU A 4 -10.46 6.76 -1.16
C LEU A 4 -11.69 7.66 -0.99
N LEU A 5 -11.59 8.91 -1.44
CA LEU A 5 -12.69 9.88 -1.38
C LEU A 5 -13.98 9.38 -2.07
N GLY A 6 -13.85 8.54 -3.10
CA GLY A 6 -14.96 7.90 -3.79
C GLY A 6 -15.68 6.80 -3.01
N ASN A 7 -15.09 6.34 -1.90
CA ASN A 7 -15.64 5.31 -1.03
C ASN A 7 -16.20 5.90 0.27
N GLU A 8 -16.01 7.20 0.50
CA GLU A 8 -16.60 7.90 1.64
C GLU A 8 -18.12 7.87 1.58
N THR A 9 -18.77 7.68 2.73
CA THR A 9 -20.24 7.67 2.76
C THR A 9 -20.79 9.07 2.51
N LEU A 10 -21.81 9.20 1.65
CA LEU A 10 -22.43 10.50 1.39
C LEU A 10 -22.94 11.14 2.69
N GLY A 11 -22.61 12.41 2.91
CA GLY A 11 -22.97 13.17 4.10
C GLY A 11 -21.92 13.14 5.21
N THR A 12 -20.88 12.31 5.11
CA THR A 12 -19.73 12.40 6.01
C THR A 12 -18.94 13.68 5.79
N ILE A 13 -18.07 13.99 6.75
CA ILE A 13 -17.22 15.17 6.73
C ILE A 13 -15.81 14.77 6.35
N VAL A 14 -15.28 15.46 5.35
CA VAL A 14 -13.84 15.49 5.02
C VAL A 14 -13.31 16.90 5.21
N LYS A 15 -11.99 17.06 5.24
CA LYS A 15 -11.33 18.35 5.49
C LYS A 15 -10.43 18.74 4.33
N LEU A 16 -10.59 19.98 3.88
CA LEU A 16 -9.64 20.66 2.99
C LEU A 16 -9.06 21.85 3.73
N LYS A 17 -7.80 22.19 3.46
CA LYS A 17 -7.17 23.36 4.07
C LYS A 17 -7.49 24.63 3.28
N GLU A 18 -7.91 25.66 4.00
CA GLU A 18 -8.05 27.04 3.52
C GLU A 18 -7.01 27.89 4.26
N ASN A 19 -6.02 28.43 3.55
CA ASN A 19 -4.83 29.11 4.10
C ASN A 19 -4.12 28.26 5.16
N GLY A 20 -3.93 26.96 4.89
CA GLY A 20 -3.33 26.02 5.83
C GLY A 20 -4.22 25.58 7.00
N VAL A 21 -5.41 26.17 7.17
CA VAL A 21 -6.35 25.81 8.26
C VAL A 21 -7.36 24.78 7.75
N PRO A 22 -7.48 23.60 8.37
CA PRO A 22 -8.49 22.60 8.00
C PRO A 22 -9.91 23.16 8.13
N GLN A 23 -10.73 22.95 7.10
CA GLN A 23 -12.14 23.33 7.03
C GLN A 23 -12.97 22.13 6.60
N GLU A 24 -14.17 22.01 7.15
CA GLU A 24 -15.04 20.84 6.96
C GLU A 24 -15.88 20.96 5.68
N PHE A 25 -16.00 19.85 4.95
CA PHE A 25 -16.80 19.71 3.74
C PHE A 25 -17.63 18.44 3.81
N TYR A 26 -18.88 18.51 3.39
CA TYR A 26 -19.71 17.34 3.20
C TYR A 26 -19.37 16.63 1.90
N VAL A 27 -19.26 15.30 1.94
CA VAL A 27 -19.24 14.43 0.76
C VAL A 27 -20.66 14.40 0.18
N ALA A 28 -20.93 15.21 -0.85
CA ALA A 28 -22.30 15.47 -1.27
C ALA A 28 -22.82 14.53 -2.35
N LYS A 29 -21.96 14.14 -3.30
CA LYS A 29 -22.32 13.22 -4.39
C LYS A 29 -21.07 12.69 -5.09
N HIS A 30 -20.98 11.38 -5.31
CA HIS A 30 -20.01 10.81 -6.26
C HIS A 30 -20.55 10.86 -7.69
N GLY A 31 -19.67 10.98 -8.68
CA GLY A 31 -20.06 11.12 -10.08
C GLY A 31 -20.77 12.44 -10.36
N TYR A 32 -20.23 13.57 -9.88
CA TYR A 32 -20.79 14.91 -10.18
C TYR A 32 -19.89 15.67 -11.15
N PRO A 33 -20.44 16.35 -12.18
CA PRO A 33 -21.86 16.59 -12.45
C PRO A 33 -22.57 15.42 -13.15
N THR A 34 -21.81 14.53 -13.79
CA THR A 34 -22.32 13.36 -14.52
C THR A 34 -21.87 12.06 -13.85
N ASN A 35 -22.81 11.11 -13.70
CA ASN A 35 -22.54 9.84 -13.04
C ASN A 35 -21.36 9.12 -13.70
N GLY A 36 -20.48 8.53 -12.88
CA GLY A 36 -19.33 7.77 -13.37
C GLY A 36 -18.15 8.60 -13.88
N ASN A 37 -18.14 9.92 -13.71
CA ASN A 37 -17.01 10.76 -14.15
C ASN A 37 -15.75 10.71 -13.27
N GLY A 38 -15.72 9.82 -12.27
CA GLY A 38 -14.60 9.67 -11.34
C GLY A 38 -14.40 10.85 -10.38
N ARG A 39 -15.34 11.78 -10.24
CA ARG A 39 -15.23 12.94 -9.34
C ARG A 39 -16.28 12.94 -8.22
N THR A 40 -15.92 13.51 -7.08
CA THR A 40 -16.79 13.65 -5.91
C THR A 40 -17.04 15.13 -5.63
N LEU A 41 -18.31 15.51 -5.51
CA LEU A 41 -18.76 16.84 -5.11
C LEU A 41 -18.62 17.02 -3.60
N LEU A 42 -17.92 18.07 -3.22
CA LEU A 42 -17.75 18.52 -1.85
C LEU A 42 -18.46 19.87 -1.66
N VAL A 43 -19.16 20.01 -0.54
CA VAL A 43 -19.88 21.24 -0.18
C VAL A 43 -19.38 21.70 1.18
N ARG A 44 -18.86 22.93 1.26
CA ARG A 44 -18.32 23.47 2.51
C ARG A 44 -19.38 23.42 3.61
N ARG A 45 -19.05 22.89 4.78
CA ARG A 45 -20.01 22.66 5.88
C ARG A 45 -20.66 23.97 6.33
N TYR A 46 -19.82 24.97 6.56
CA TYR A 46 -20.22 26.33 6.94
C TYR A 46 -20.12 27.27 5.75
N ILE A 47 -20.88 28.36 5.77
CA ILE A 47 -20.59 29.50 4.88
C ILE A 47 -19.17 29.99 5.14
N TYR A 48 -18.49 30.48 4.11
CA TYR A 48 -17.18 31.10 4.32
C TYR A 48 -17.36 32.44 5.05
N ASP A 49 -18.18 33.32 4.47
CA ASP A 49 -18.63 34.59 5.02
C ASP A 49 -19.92 35.05 4.29
N THR A 50 -20.40 36.25 4.59
CA THR A 50 -21.52 36.87 3.87
C THR A 50 -21.02 37.75 2.73
N ARG A 51 -21.61 37.60 1.53
CA ARG A 51 -21.23 38.35 0.33
C ARG A 51 -22.44 38.77 -0.47
N GLN A 52 -22.26 39.83 -1.25
CA GLN A 52 -23.23 40.19 -2.28
C GLN A 52 -23.22 39.15 -3.38
N TRP A 53 -24.40 38.83 -3.91
CA TRP A 53 -24.50 38.04 -5.12
C TRP A 53 -23.90 38.82 -6.29
N HIS A 54 -24.30 40.09 -6.45
CA HIS A 54 -23.75 41.05 -7.41
C HIS A 54 -23.81 42.48 -6.87
N THR A 55 -22.70 43.22 -6.91
CA THR A 55 -22.60 44.61 -6.42
C THR A 55 -23.57 45.58 -7.10
N SER A 56 -23.71 45.51 -8.42
CA SER A 56 -24.64 46.32 -9.22
C SER A 56 -26.10 45.86 -9.22
N ASN A 57 -26.49 44.94 -8.32
CA ASN A 57 -27.85 44.43 -8.21
C ASN A 57 -28.39 43.77 -9.51
N VAL A 58 -27.55 43.01 -10.23
CA VAL A 58 -27.95 42.29 -11.46
C VAL A 58 -27.86 40.78 -11.23
N ASN A 59 -28.89 40.05 -11.62
CA ASN A 59 -28.98 38.60 -11.43
C ASN A 59 -28.31 37.77 -12.54
N ALA A 60 -27.19 38.24 -13.09
CA ALA A 60 -26.37 37.50 -14.05
C ALA A 60 -25.27 36.66 -13.35
N TYR A 61 -25.45 35.35 -13.18
CA TYR A 61 -24.60 34.54 -12.29
C TYR A 61 -23.14 34.43 -12.79
N ALA A 62 -22.95 34.16 -14.08
CA ALA A 62 -21.62 33.91 -14.67
C ALA A 62 -20.67 35.12 -14.59
N SER A 63 -21.18 36.32 -14.34
CA SER A 63 -20.41 37.55 -14.19
C SER A 63 -20.60 38.20 -12.81
N CYS A 64 -21.25 37.51 -11.87
CA CYS A 64 -21.58 38.10 -10.58
C CYS A 64 -20.37 38.16 -9.64
N THR A 65 -20.48 39.00 -8.61
CA THR A 65 -19.42 39.20 -7.61
C THR A 65 -19.12 37.91 -6.85
N LEU A 66 -20.16 37.11 -6.55
CA LEU A 66 -20.03 35.84 -5.84
C LEU A 66 -19.25 34.79 -6.66
N ASP A 67 -19.61 34.58 -7.93
CA ASP A 67 -18.92 33.64 -8.83
C ASP A 67 -17.47 34.04 -9.08
N SER A 68 -17.22 35.34 -9.29
CA SER A 68 -15.87 35.88 -9.43
C SER A 68 -15.04 35.65 -8.18
N TRP A 69 -15.60 35.86 -6.99
CA TRP A 69 -14.90 35.60 -5.74
C TRP A 69 -14.59 34.11 -5.54
N PHE A 70 -15.53 33.22 -5.84
CA PHE A 70 -15.32 31.77 -5.76
C PHE A 70 -14.14 31.30 -6.62
N ASN A 71 -14.06 31.76 -7.86
CA ASN A 71 -13.08 31.26 -8.83
C ASN A 71 -11.74 32.04 -8.83
N ASN A 72 -11.67 33.17 -8.13
CA ASN A 72 -10.43 33.93 -7.97
C ASN A 72 -9.90 33.86 -6.54
N THR A 73 -10.57 34.50 -5.59
CA THR A 73 -10.08 34.63 -4.22
C THR A 73 -10.20 33.32 -3.45
N TYR A 74 -11.40 32.74 -3.36
CA TYR A 74 -11.64 31.54 -2.54
C TYR A 74 -10.82 30.34 -3.05
N TYR A 75 -10.84 30.09 -4.35
CA TYR A 75 -10.04 29.04 -4.98
C TYR A 75 -8.55 29.11 -4.62
N ASN A 76 -8.00 30.31 -4.46
CA ASN A 76 -6.59 30.51 -4.10
C ASN A 76 -6.30 30.40 -2.59
N LEU A 77 -7.32 30.27 -1.74
CA LEU A 77 -7.14 29.91 -0.34
C LEU A 77 -6.82 28.43 -0.17
N LEU A 78 -7.17 27.58 -1.14
CA LEU A 78 -6.95 26.14 -1.07
C LEU A 78 -5.46 25.80 -1.27
N ASP A 79 -4.97 24.81 -0.52
CA ASP A 79 -3.60 24.30 -0.64
C ASP A 79 -3.26 23.91 -2.09
N ALA A 80 -2.01 24.14 -2.48
CA ALA A 80 -1.57 24.05 -3.87
C ALA A 80 -1.87 22.69 -4.52
N ASP A 81 -1.65 21.59 -3.79
CA ASP A 81 -1.85 20.24 -4.31
C ASP A 81 -3.34 19.95 -4.53
N ILE A 82 -4.20 20.28 -3.57
CA ILE A 82 -5.66 20.16 -3.72
C ILE A 82 -6.16 21.05 -4.86
N LYS A 83 -5.66 22.28 -4.94
CA LYS A 83 -6.00 23.23 -5.98
C LYS A 83 -5.69 22.69 -7.37
N ALA A 84 -4.58 21.98 -7.53
CA ALA A 84 -4.21 21.33 -8.80
C ALA A 84 -5.18 20.19 -9.20
N GLN A 85 -5.86 19.57 -8.24
CA GLN A 85 -6.83 18.48 -8.50
C GLN A 85 -8.24 18.99 -8.87
N ILE A 86 -8.53 20.27 -8.66
CA ILE A 86 -9.84 20.87 -8.97
C ILE A 86 -9.93 21.19 -10.46
N ALA A 87 -10.80 20.46 -11.16
CA ALA A 87 -11.17 20.74 -12.54
C ALA A 87 -12.41 21.63 -12.61
N ALA A 88 -12.49 22.45 -13.67
CA ALA A 88 -13.74 23.14 -13.98
C ALA A 88 -14.76 22.11 -14.48
N VAL A 89 -15.93 22.07 -13.85
CA VAL A 89 -17.02 21.15 -14.23
C VAL A 89 -18.19 21.92 -14.81
N ALA A 90 -18.82 21.31 -15.82
CA ALA A 90 -20.00 21.79 -16.49
C ALA A 90 -21.25 21.66 -15.59
N ILE A 91 -21.64 22.75 -14.93
CA ILE A 91 -22.83 22.80 -14.06
C ILE A 91 -24.04 23.35 -14.82
N PRO A 92 -25.25 22.80 -14.61
CA PRO A 92 -26.47 23.38 -15.14
C PRO A 92 -26.78 24.70 -14.41
N TYR A 93 -27.12 25.74 -15.16
CA TYR A 93 -27.45 27.05 -14.63
C TYR A 93 -28.34 27.86 -15.57
N THR A 94 -29.04 28.84 -15.02
CA THR A 94 -29.76 29.88 -15.77
C THR A 94 -28.90 31.15 -15.78
N PRO A 95 -28.56 31.72 -16.95
CA PRO A 95 -27.71 32.90 -17.01
C PRO A 95 -28.25 34.10 -16.24
N GLY A 96 -29.57 34.33 -16.29
CA GLY A 96 -30.24 35.47 -15.67
C GLY A 96 -30.14 36.75 -16.49
N ASN A 97 -30.48 37.88 -15.89
CA ASN A 97 -30.57 39.20 -16.53
C ASN A 97 -31.40 39.20 -17.82
N GLY A 98 -32.60 38.62 -17.75
CA GLY A 98 -33.51 38.46 -18.89
C GLY A 98 -33.24 37.24 -19.77
N ASN A 99 -32.14 36.50 -19.55
CA ASN A 99 -31.91 35.21 -20.18
C ASN A 99 -32.33 34.07 -19.24
N ASN A 100 -33.52 33.54 -19.50
CA ASN A 100 -34.18 32.52 -18.69
C ASN A 100 -34.03 31.09 -19.25
N SER A 101 -33.20 30.88 -20.26
CA SER A 101 -32.96 29.55 -20.82
C SER A 101 -31.90 28.82 -20.00
N VAL A 102 -32.18 27.59 -19.58
CA VAL A 102 -31.18 26.74 -18.90
C VAL A 102 -30.03 26.44 -19.87
N SER A 103 -28.81 26.62 -19.37
CA SER A 103 -27.57 26.37 -20.09
C SER A 103 -26.58 25.67 -19.16
N THR A 104 -25.31 25.61 -19.57
CA THR A 104 -24.21 25.01 -18.82
C THR A 104 -23.09 26.03 -18.62
N LEU A 105 -22.53 26.08 -17.42
CA LEU A 105 -21.39 26.92 -17.07
C LEU A 105 -20.26 26.06 -16.53
N SER A 106 -19.04 26.21 -17.04
CA SER A 106 -17.88 25.52 -16.47
C SER A 106 -17.28 26.33 -15.32
N ARG A 107 -17.25 25.77 -14.11
CA ARG A 107 -16.68 26.41 -12.92
C ARG A 107 -15.89 25.44 -12.05
N LYS A 108 -14.83 25.94 -11.43
CA LYS A 108 -14.02 25.19 -10.45
C LYS A 108 -14.69 25.19 -9.08
N VAL A 109 -15.20 26.35 -8.68
CA VAL A 109 -15.94 26.55 -7.44
C VAL A 109 -17.24 27.29 -7.77
N PHE A 110 -18.35 26.88 -7.16
CA PHE A 110 -19.68 27.41 -7.46
C PHE A 110 -20.63 27.33 -6.26
N ALA A 111 -21.71 28.10 -6.29
CA ALA A 111 -22.87 27.89 -5.41
C ALA A 111 -23.79 26.81 -5.99
N LEU A 112 -24.45 26.05 -5.10
CA LEU A 112 -25.48 25.09 -5.50
C LEU A 112 -26.73 25.80 -6.03
N SER A 113 -27.51 25.11 -6.88
CA SER A 113 -28.80 25.62 -7.35
C SER A 113 -29.90 25.36 -6.33
N VAL A 114 -31.04 26.05 -6.49
CA VAL A 114 -32.27 25.76 -5.73
C VAL A 114 -32.65 24.27 -5.89
N THR A 115 -32.55 23.75 -7.12
CA THR A 115 -32.85 22.35 -7.44
C THR A 115 -31.91 21.36 -6.74
N GLU A 116 -30.60 21.60 -6.74
CA GLU A 116 -29.62 20.74 -6.08
C GLU A 116 -29.79 20.69 -4.56
N LEU A 117 -30.30 21.77 -3.96
CA LEU A 117 -30.69 21.84 -2.55
C LEU A 117 -32.06 21.19 -2.27
N GLY A 118 -32.65 20.50 -3.25
CA GLY A 118 -33.90 19.77 -3.09
C GLY A 118 -35.12 20.67 -2.94
N ARG A 119 -35.06 21.89 -3.48
CA ARG A 119 -36.15 22.87 -3.43
C ARG A 119 -36.60 23.26 -4.84
N THR A 120 -37.76 23.93 -4.91
CA THR A 120 -38.35 24.45 -6.13
C THR A 120 -39.02 25.80 -5.84
N ALA A 121 -39.14 26.67 -6.84
CA ALA A 121 -39.88 27.93 -6.75
C ALA A 121 -40.50 28.27 -8.12
N SER A 122 -41.58 29.06 -8.13
CA SER A 122 -42.39 29.32 -9.34
C SER A 122 -41.62 29.96 -10.50
N TYR A 123 -40.60 30.77 -10.18
CA TYR A 123 -39.78 31.47 -11.17
C TYR A 123 -38.30 31.05 -11.06
N ALA A 124 -38.07 29.79 -10.69
CA ALA A 124 -36.77 29.15 -10.69
C ALA A 124 -36.80 28.02 -11.72
N ASN A 125 -35.86 28.03 -12.66
CA ASN A 125 -35.69 26.88 -13.54
C ASN A 125 -35.16 25.66 -12.78
N VAL A 126 -35.38 24.48 -13.36
CA VAL A 126 -34.77 23.24 -12.88
C VAL A 126 -33.31 23.21 -13.35
N GLU A 127 -32.38 23.34 -12.41
CA GLU A 127 -30.94 23.38 -12.66
C GLU A 127 -30.25 22.15 -12.06
N GLY A 128 -30.27 21.05 -12.82
CA GLY A 128 -29.71 19.77 -12.40
C GLY A 128 -30.74 18.91 -11.66
N SER A 129 -30.30 18.22 -10.61
CA SER A 129 -31.13 17.32 -9.81
C SER A 129 -30.82 17.51 -8.33
N ALA A 130 -31.79 17.24 -7.45
CA ALA A 130 -31.56 17.24 -6.01
C ALA A 130 -30.37 16.35 -5.64
N LEU A 131 -29.47 16.86 -4.80
CA LEU A 131 -28.34 16.09 -4.30
C LEU A 131 -28.82 15.03 -3.28
N PRO A 132 -28.15 13.88 -3.17
CA PRO A 132 -28.51 12.83 -2.22
C PRO A 132 -28.63 13.31 -0.78
N ILE A 133 -27.81 14.29 -0.39
CA ILE A 133 -27.80 14.88 0.96
C ILE A 133 -28.48 16.25 1.03
N ALA A 134 -29.37 16.58 0.09
CA ALA A 134 -30.02 17.89 0.01
C ALA A 134 -30.64 18.34 1.33
N SER A 135 -31.28 17.44 2.09
CA SER A 135 -31.86 17.74 3.41
C SER A 135 -30.83 18.29 4.41
N THR A 136 -29.60 17.79 4.38
CA THR A 136 -28.48 18.27 5.20
C THR A 136 -27.96 19.63 4.74
N LEU A 137 -28.09 19.92 3.44
CA LEU A 137 -27.56 21.14 2.83
C LEU A 137 -28.55 22.32 2.84
N GLN A 138 -29.84 22.08 3.07
CA GLN A 138 -30.90 23.11 3.03
C GLN A 138 -30.69 24.23 4.06
N ILE A 139 -30.18 23.91 5.24
CA ILE A 139 -29.83 24.90 6.26
C ILE A 139 -28.32 25.11 6.25
N ALA A 140 -27.89 26.35 6.07
CA ALA A 140 -26.50 26.74 6.19
C ALA A 140 -26.22 27.30 7.58
N TYR A 141 -24.97 27.14 8.01
CA TYR A 141 -24.49 27.60 9.31
C TYR A 141 -23.24 28.44 9.12
N ASN A 142 -23.02 29.40 10.01
CA ASN A 142 -21.71 30.05 10.18
C ASN A 142 -20.81 29.20 11.07
N SER A 143 -19.53 29.56 11.18
CA SER A 143 -18.54 28.83 11.99
C SER A 143 -18.86 28.80 13.49
N SER A 144 -19.75 29.66 13.98
CA SER A 144 -20.26 29.65 15.35
C SER A 144 -21.48 28.73 15.55
N GLY A 145 -21.92 28.02 14.50
CA GLY A 145 -23.08 27.12 14.54
C GLY A 145 -24.43 27.82 14.43
N GLY A 146 -24.47 29.13 14.16
CA GLY A 146 -25.71 29.87 13.93
C GLY A 146 -26.25 29.63 12.53
N ALA A 147 -27.55 29.33 12.41
CA ALA A 147 -28.20 29.20 11.11
C ALA A 147 -28.21 30.56 10.39
N VAL A 148 -27.89 30.53 9.09
CA VAL A 148 -27.73 31.72 8.24
C VAL A 148 -28.41 31.51 6.90
N VAL A 149 -28.76 32.62 6.25
CA VAL A 149 -29.20 32.63 4.86
C VAL A 149 -28.03 32.23 3.95
N GLN A 150 -28.25 31.37 2.96
CA GLN A 150 -27.26 31.03 1.93
C GLN A 150 -27.73 31.39 0.54
N TRP A 151 -26.84 31.99 -0.24
CA TRP A 151 -27.09 32.22 -1.65
C TRP A 151 -27.11 30.91 -2.44
N THR A 152 -27.97 30.85 -3.45
CA THR A 152 -27.87 29.86 -4.53
C THR A 152 -27.30 30.50 -5.79
N ARG A 153 -26.97 29.70 -6.81
CA ARG A 153 -26.63 30.23 -8.13
C ARG A 153 -27.87 30.60 -8.98
N SER A 154 -29.07 30.26 -8.55
CA SER A 154 -30.28 30.38 -9.35
C SER A 154 -30.84 31.82 -9.32
N PRO A 155 -31.01 32.49 -10.47
CA PRO A 155 -31.67 33.80 -10.54
C PRO A 155 -33.20 33.69 -10.48
N LEU A 156 -33.88 34.77 -10.10
CA LEU A 156 -35.34 34.90 -10.28
C LEU A 156 -35.64 35.22 -11.75
N THR A 157 -36.38 34.37 -12.47
CA THR A 157 -36.61 34.56 -13.92
C THR A 157 -37.57 35.70 -14.26
N ASP A 158 -38.39 36.15 -13.29
CA ASP A 158 -39.37 37.24 -13.43
C ASP A 158 -38.78 38.63 -13.11
N SER A 159 -37.48 38.70 -12.80
CA SER A 159 -36.77 39.95 -12.50
C SER A 159 -35.32 39.89 -12.97
N THR A 160 -34.67 41.04 -13.08
CA THR A 160 -33.23 41.12 -13.32
C THR A 160 -32.44 41.50 -12.06
N TYR A 161 -33.12 41.74 -10.93
CA TYR A 161 -32.50 42.26 -9.70
C TYR A 161 -32.37 41.24 -8.57
N TYR A 162 -33.07 40.11 -8.68
CA TYR A 162 -33.24 39.15 -7.58
C TYR A 162 -32.62 37.79 -7.90
N ALA A 163 -31.98 37.21 -6.89
CA ALA A 163 -31.49 35.84 -6.90
C ALA A 163 -32.10 35.06 -5.72
N TYR A 164 -32.18 33.73 -5.87
CA TYR A 164 -32.73 32.88 -4.82
C TYR A 164 -31.71 32.57 -3.74
N ASP A 165 -32.20 32.52 -2.51
CA ASP A 165 -31.51 32.09 -1.32
C ASP A 165 -32.34 31.04 -0.58
N LEU A 166 -31.69 30.31 0.33
CA LEU A 166 -32.40 29.55 1.36
C LEU A 166 -32.24 30.29 2.69
N ASN A 167 -33.35 30.53 3.37
CA ASN A 167 -33.36 31.22 4.65
C ASN A 167 -32.86 30.31 5.80
N THR A 168 -32.85 30.84 7.03
CA THR A 168 -32.30 30.15 8.23
C THR A 168 -33.03 28.86 8.61
N ILE A 169 -34.19 28.57 8.01
CA ILE A 169 -34.95 27.33 8.20
C ILE A 169 -35.09 26.52 6.90
N GLY A 170 -34.33 26.88 5.87
CA GLY A 170 -34.20 26.13 4.61
C GLY A 170 -35.32 26.35 3.59
N TYR A 171 -36.18 27.36 3.76
CA TYR A 171 -37.17 27.74 2.74
C TYR A 171 -36.55 28.65 1.68
N VAL A 172 -37.05 28.51 0.46
CA VAL A 172 -36.63 29.33 -0.68
C VAL A 172 -37.21 30.73 -0.53
N ASN A 173 -36.33 31.73 -0.56
CA ASN A 173 -36.65 33.15 -0.66
C ASN A 173 -35.92 33.73 -1.87
N TYR A 174 -36.20 35.00 -2.19
CA TYR A 174 -35.40 35.75 -3.13
C TYR A 174 -35.19 37.16 -2.57
N TYR A 175 -33.99 37.70 -2.81
CA TYR A 175 -33.61 39.03 -2.36
C TYR A 175 -32.72 39.72 -3.38
N SER A 176 -32.56 41.03 -3.20
CA SER A 176 -31.74 41.87 -4.07
C SER A 176 -30.34 41.29 -4.19
N CYS A 177 -29.80 41.19 -5.40
CA CYS A 177 -28.44 40.68 -5.62
C CYS A 177 -27.38 41.53 -4.89
N SER A 178 -27.68 42.79 -4.58
CA SER A 178 -26.83 43.66 -3.76
C SER A 178 -26.94 43.41 -2.24
N ASN A 179 -27.81 42.54 -1.76
CA ASN A 179 -27.84 42.15 -0.35
C ASN A 179 -26.70 41.17 -0.04
N THR A 180 -26.27 41.11 1.22
CA THR A 180 -25.21 40.20 1.67
C THR A 180 -25.79 38.99 2.40
N TYR A 181 -25.58 37.78 1.87
CA TYR A 181 -25.91 36.52 2.54
C TYR A 181 -24.77 35.50 2.36
N GLY A 182 -24.91 34.33 2.97
CA GLY A 182 -23.85 33.34 3.06
C GLY A 182 -23.34 32.84 1.71
N ALA A 183 -22.04 32.99 1.49
CA ALA A 183 -21.30 32.35 0.40
C ALA A 183 -20.89 30.94 0.84
N ARG A 184 -21.46 29.90 0.22
CA ARG A 184 -21.16 28.50 0.53
C ARG A 184 -20.55 27.78 -0.68
N PRO A 185 -19.22 27.67 -0.73
CA PRO A 185 -18.50 27.02 -1.83
C PRO A 185 -18.86 25.55 -1.99
N ALA A 186 -19.04 25.12 -3.24
CA ALA A 186 -19.03 23.74 -3.67
C ALA A 186 -17.98 23.55 -4.79
N LEU A 187 -17.32 22.40 -4.79
CA LEU A 187 -16.27 22.04 -5.76
C LEU A 187 -16.21 20.53 -5.95
N THR A 188 -15.49 20.06 -6.96
CA THR A 188 -15.27 18.62 -7.15
C THR A 188 -13.79 18.26 -7.06
N LEU A 189 -13.51 17.07 -6.52
CA LEU A 189 -12.18 16.46 -6.50
C LEU A 189 -12.20 15.08 -7.16
N PRO A 190 -11.07 14.56 -7.67
CA PRO A 190 -10.97 13.17 -8.10
C PRO A 190 -11.34 12.23 -6.95
N SER A 191 -12.11 11.20 -7.26
CA SER A 191 -12.57 10.21 -6.28
C SER A 191 -11.44 9.27 -5.82
N SER A 192 -10.30 9.32 -6.51
CA SER A 192 -9.07 8.58 -6.19
C SER A 192 -8.18 9.30 -5.16
N LEU A 193 -8.55 10.49 -4.68
CA LEU A 193 -7.79 11.13 -3.61
C LEU A 193 -7.95 10.38 -2.29
N SER A 194 -6.92 10.48 -1.45
CA SER A 194 -6.87 9.85 -0.13
C SER A 194 -7.65 10.66 0.89
N VAL A 195 -8.27 9.97 1.84
CA VAL A 195 -8.85 10.55 3.05
C VAL A 195 -8.20 9.87 4.25
N SER A 196 -7.43 10.63 5.04
CA SER A 196 -6.79 10.14 6.26
C SER A 196 -7.79 9.91 7.39
N ASP A 197 -7.36 9.23 8.45
CA ASP A 197 -8.20 8.87 9.60
C ASP A 197 -8.78 10.11 10.33
N ASP A 198 -8.15 11.28 10.20
CA ASP A 198 -8.64 12.56 10.74
C ASP A 198 -9.61 13.31 9.78
N GLY A 199 -9.91 12.71 8.62
CA GLY A 199 -10.77 13.24 7.57
C GLY A 199 -10.06 14.15 6.55
N SER A 200 -8.76 14.39 6.65
CA SER A 200 -8.05 15.26 5.70
C SER A 200 -7.96 14.62 4.31
N VAL A 201 -8.33 15.36 3.28
CA VAL A 201 -8.15 14.91 1.89
C VAL A 201 -6.74 15.30 1.43
N THR A 202 -5.99 14.34 0.90
CA THR A 202 -4.63 14.54 0.40
C THR A 202 -4.42 13.90 -0.98
N VAL A 203 -3.38 14.36 -1.67
CA VAL A 203 -2.86 13.64 -2.84
C VAL A 203 -1.94 12.55 -2.32
N ASN A 204 -2.19 11.31 -2.72
CA ASN A 204 -1.41 10.17 -2.26
C ASN A 204 0.00 10.13 -2.88
N THR A 205 0.98 9.82 -2.05
CA THR A 205 2.36 9.52 -2.42
C THR A 205 2.58 8.02 -2.20
N ALA A 206 2.87 7.28 -3.27
CA ALA A 206 3.12 5.85 -3.15
C ALA A 206 4.28 5.54 -2.19
N PRO A 207 4.26 4.38 -1.51
CA PRO A 207 5.34 4.00 -0.62
C PRO A 207 6.65 3.79 -1.39
N VAL A 208 7.75 3.81 -0.65
CA VAL A 208 9.11 3.61 -1.16
C VAL A 208 9.75 2.43 -0.46
N ILE A 209 10.27 1.48 -1.24
CA ILE A 209 11.10 0.38 -0.75
C ILE A 209 12.54 0.88 -0.71
N ASN A 210 13.10 1.01 0.49
CA ASN A 210 14.47 1.45 0.73
C ASN A 210 15.40 0.23 0.73
N TYR A 211 15.98 -0.06 -0.43
CA TYR A 211 17.01 -1.08 -0.61
C TYR A 211 18.26 -0.45 -1.21
N SER A 212 19.40 -0.57 -0.53
CA SER A 212 20.69 0.01 -0.94
C SER A 212 21.68 -1.02 -1.48
N GLY A 213 21.30 -2.29 -1.54
CA GLY A 213 22.16 -3.34 -2.10
C GLY A 213 22.19 -3.35 -3.63
N GLY A 214 23.03 -4.23 -4.19
CA GLY A 214 23.12 -4.41 -5.64
C GLY A 214 21.93 -5.20 -6.21
N SER A 215 21.57 -4.95 -7.46
CA SER A 215 20.53 -5.70 -8.18
C SER A 215 20.99 -7.09 -8.64
N ALA A 216 22.30 -7.35 -8.64
CA ALA A 216 22.90 -8.65 -8.93
C ALA A 216 23.94 -8.99 -7.87
N LEU A 217 23.66 -10.00 -7.05
CA LEU A 217 24.49 -10.39 -5.91
C LEU A 217 25.53 -11.46 -6.23
N GLY A 218 25.55 -11.94 -7.47
CA GLY A 218 26.46 -12.99 -7.95
C GLY A 218 26.16 -14.36 -7.33
N ASP A 219 27.18 -15.20 -7.31
CA ASP A 219 27.10 -16.55 -6.75
C ASP A 219 27.01 -16.55 -5.22
N LYS A 220 26.21 -17.47 -4.69
CA LYS A 220 25.97 -17.70 -3.27
C LYS A 220 26.12 -19.18 -2.97
N THR A 221 27.07 -19.50 -2.10
CA THR A 221 27.37 -20.86 -1.64
C THR A 221 26.79 -21.15 -0.26
N GLU A 222 26.28 -20.13 0.43
CA GLU A 222 25.62 -20.21 1.73
C GLU A 222 24.51 -19.14 1.81
N GLY A 223 23.65 -19.26 2.83
CA GLY A 223 22.60 -18.27 3.04
C GLY A 223 23.16 -16.91 3.41
N PHE A 224 22.41 -15.85 3.10
CA PHE A 224 22.84 -14.47 3.25
C PHE A 224 21.68 -13.58 3.71
N THR A 225 22.02 -12.38 4.17
CA THR A 225 21.03 -11.39 4.60
C THR A 225 20.76 -10.39 3.49
N LEU A 226 19.49 -10.28 3.09
CA LEU A 226 18.99 -9.17 2.27
C LEU A 226 18.10 -8.29 3.13
N SER A 227 18.61 -7.10 3.49
CA SER A 227 17.92 -6.13 4.33
C SER A 227 17.32 -5.00 3.51
N TYR A 228 16.10 -4.58 3.86
CA TYR A 228 15.43 -3.41 3.29
C TYR A 228 14.52 -2.77 4.34
N SER A 229 14.01 -1.58 4.09
CA SER A 229 12.89 -1.02 4.86
C SER A 229 11.86 -0.40 3.91
N VAL A 230 10.70 -0.02 4.43
CA VAL A 230 9.66 0.65 3.64
C VAL A 230 9.23 1.92 4.33
N SER A 231 9.12 3.00 3.58
CA SER A 231 8.67 4.31 4.06
C SER A 231 7.48 4.79 3.25
N ASP A 232 6.62 5.59 3.87
CA ASP A 232 5.49 6.23 3.23
C ASP A 232 5.46 7.70 3.64
N ALA A 233 5.33 8.62 2.68
CA ALA A 233 5.42 10.05 2.95
C ALA A 233 4.15 10.61 3.63
N ASP A 234 3.00 9.96 3.40
CA ASP A 234 1.72 10.31 3.99
C ASP A 234 1.51 9.62 5.36
N GLY A 235 2.41 8.70 5.72
CA GLY A 235 2.35 7.94 6.96
C GLY A 235 1.32 6.80 6.91
N ASP A 236 0.91 6.39 5.71
CA ASP A 236 -0.05 5.31 5.52
C ASP A 236 0.55 3.95 5.88
N ALA A 237 -0.30 3.04 6.35
CA ALA A 237 0.11 1.66 6.60
C ALA A 237 0.39 0.94 5.27
N VAL A 238 1.53 0.24 5.19
CA VAL A 238 1.96 -0.43 3.96
C VAL A 238 1.91 -1.95 4.12
N THR A 239 1.45 -2.62 3.08
CA THR A 239 1.55 -4.08 2.91
C THR A 239 2.70 -4.42 1.99
N VAL A 240 3.60 -5.30 2.44
CA VAL A 240 4.75 -5.81 1.69
C VAL A 240 4.50 -7.25 1.28
N THR A 241 4.83 -7.59 0.04
CA THR A 241 4.85 -8.96 -0.48
C THR A 241 6.24 -9.32 -0.97
N GLU A 242 6.76 -10.43 -0.48
CA GLU A 242 8.06 -10.98 -0.84
C GLU A 242 7.89 -12.22 -1.71
N LYS A 243 8.63 -12.29 -2.82
CA LYS A 243 8.61 -13.42 -3.74
C LYS A 243 10.03 -13.91 -4.04
N LEU A 244 10.16 -15.22 -4.18
CA LEU A 244 11.34 -15.88 -4.75
C LEU A 244 10.86 -16.58 -6.02
N ASP A 245 11.44 -16.23 -7.17
CA ASP A 245 11.08 -16.76 -8.49
C ASP A 245 9.58 -16.64 -8.80
N ASN A 246 9.01 -15.47 -8.51
CA ASN A 246 7.57 -15.15 -8.62
C ASN A 246 6.65 -15.91 -7.65
N VAL A 247 7.18 -16.79 -6.79
CA VAL A 247 6.42 -17.50 -5.75
C VAL A 247 6.42 -16.68 -4.48
N VAL A 248 5.23 -16.29 -4.00
CA VAL A 248 5.05 -15.57 -2.74
C VAL A 248 5.59 -16.40 -1.58
N GLN A 249 6.54 -15.82 -0.85
CA GLN A 249 7.13 -16.38 0.35
C GLN A 249 6.42 -15.85 1.60
N ARG A 250 6.13 -14.54 1.63
CA ARG A 250 5.37 -13.90 2.72
C ARG A 250 4.69 -12.61 2.28
N THR A 251 3.60 -12.29 2.96
CA THR A 251 2.90 -10.99 2.88
C THR A 251 2.62 -10.50 4.30
N PHE A 252 2.97 -9.24 4.61
CA PHE A 252 2.87 -8.67 5.95
C PHE A 252 2.83 -7.14 5.93
N ALA A 253 2.50 -6.50 7.05
CA ALA A 253 2.47 -5.04 7.19
C ALA A 253 3.55 -4.56 8.20
N PRO A 254 4.74 -4.11 7.73
CA PRO A 254 5.80 -3.63 8.62
C PRO A 254 5.47 -2.27 9.25
N ALA A 255 6.14 -1.94 10.36
CA ALA A 255 6.22 -0.56 10.81
C ALA A 255 7.09 0.24 9.83
N LEU A 256 6.65 1.46 9.45
CA LEU A 256 7.39 2.30 8.51
C LEU A 256 8.80 2.62 9.04
N GLY A 257 9.79 2.48 8.17
CA GLY A 257 11.20 2.70 8.46
C GLY A 257 11.90 1.52 9.16
N GLU A 258 11.18 0.49 9.61
CA GLU A 258 11.77 -0.68 10.26
C GLU A 258 12.54 -1.55 9.25
N THR A 259 13.73 -2.01 9.66
CA THR A 259 14.54 -2.94 8.87
C THR A 259 13.91 -4.33 8.84
N GLN A 260 13.62 -4.80 7.63
CA GLN A 260 13.15 -6.13 7.31
C GLN A 260 14.26 -6.96 6.67
N GLN A 261 14.20 -8.28 6.85
CA GLN A 261 15.09 -9.24 6.19
C GLN A 261 14.29 -10.23 5.35
N PHE A 262 14.69 -10.47 4.10
CA PHE A 262 14.06 -11.45 3.22
C PHE A 262 14.32 -12.87 3.73
N GLN A 263 13.27 -13.55 4.18
CA GLN A 263 13.43 -14.75 5.02
C GLN A 263 13.97 -15.97 4.25
N ALA A 264 13.62 -16.15 2.96
CA ALA A 264 13.95 -17.39 2.25
C ALA A 264 15.45 -17.56 2.00
N VAL A 265 16.22 -16.47 1.94
CA VAL A 265 17.67 -16.53 1.69
C VAL A 265 18.53 -16.57 2.95
N LEU A 266 17.92 -16.48 4.14
CA LEU A 266 18.64 -16.61 5.41
C LEU A 266 19.26 -18.01 5.55
N PRO A 267 20.37 -18.16 6.31
CA PRO A 267 21.08 -19.43 6.47
C PRO A 267 20.20 -20.64 6.79
N ALA A 268 19.17 -20.46 7.64
CA ALA A 268 18.26 -21.53 8.02
C ALA A 268 17.38 -22.05 6.87
N ASN A 269 17.05 -21.20 5.90
CA ASN A 269 16.10 -21.50 4.83
C ASN A 269 16.78 -21.71 3.47
N PHE A 270 17.99 -21.17 3.29
CA PHE A 270 18.70 -21.17 2.01
C PHE A 270 18.89 -22.57 1.43
N GLN A 271 19.07 -23.59 2.26
CA GLN A 271 19.26 -24.98 1.80
C GLN A 271 18.03 -25.59 1.12
N THR A 272 16.85 -25.00 1.31
CA THR A 272 15.61 -25.43 0.63
C THR A 272 15.48 -24.89 -0.80
N ILE A 273 16.30 -23.89 -1.15
CA ILE A 273 16.37 -23.31 -2.49
C ILE A 273 17.25 -24.23 -3.36
N LEU A 274 16.78 -24.57 -4.56
CA LEU A 274 17.55 -25.35 -5.54
C LEU A 274 18.76 -24.57 -6.03
N ASN A 275 19.82 -25.25 -6.51
CA ASN A 275 20.89 -24.54 -7.21
C ASN A 275 20.37 -23.94 -8.53
N GLY A 276 20.94 -22.81 -8.94
CA GLY A 276 20.59 -22.11 -10.16
C GLY A 276 20.41 -20.60 -9.97
N ASN A 277 19.89 -19.94 -11.00
CA ASN A 277 19.61 -18.51 -10.95
C ASN A 277 18.27 -18.25 -10.28
N HIS A 278 18.24 -17.27 -9.39
CA HIS A 278 17.05 -16.88 -8.64
C HIS A 278 16.82 -15.38 -8.70
N THR A 279 15.55 -15.00 -8.59
CA THR A 279 15.13 -13.60 -8.47
C THR A 279 14.30 -13.42 -7.20
N ILE A 280 14.76 -12.49 -6.35
CA ILE A 280 14.02 -11.95 -5.22
C ILE A 280 13.24 -10.74 -5.72
N THR A 281 11.94 -10.70 -5.44
CA THR A 281 11.09 -9.55 -5.73
C THR A 281 10.42 -9.07 -4.44
N ILE A 282 10.54 -7.79 -4.14
CA ILE A 282 9.86 -7.11 -3.03
C ILE A 282 8.89 -6.10 -3.64
N GLU A 283 7.61 -6.25 -3.29
CA GLU A 283 6.52 -5.35 -3.67
C GLU A 283 5.94 -4.70 -2.41
N ALA A 284 5.51 -3.45 -2.51
CA ALA A 284 4.90 -2.72 -1.41
C ALA A 284 3.72 -1.86 -1.90
N THR A 285 2.64 -1.79 -1.13
CA THR A 285 1.46 -0.96 -1.43
C THR A 285 0.81 -0.44 -0.15
N ASP A 286 0.37 0.81 -0.18
CA ASP A 286 -0.44 1.47 0.88
C ASP A 286 -1.96 1.23 0.70
N GLY A 287 -2.35 0.38 -0.26
CA GLY A 287 -3.74 0.13 -0.64
C GLY A 287 -4.33 1.13 -1.65
N LYS A 288 -3.59 2.19 -1.99
CA LYS A 288 -3.99 3.28 -2.89
C LYS A 288 -3.09 3.35 -4.12
N ALA A 289 -1.80 3.12 -3.93
CA ALA A 289 -0.78 3.01 -4.95
C ALA A 289 0.25 1.93 -4.59
N ALA A 290 1.03 1.50 -5.58
CA ALA A 290 2.12 0.54 -5.39
C ALA A 290 3.47 1.22 -5.58
N ALA A 291 4.46 0.82 -4.77
CA ALA A 291 5.86 1.18 -4.97
C ALA A 291 6.39 0.56 -6.27
N ALA A 292 7.45 1.16 -6.83
CA ALA A 292 8.27 0.45 -7.81
C ALA A 292 8.89 -0.79 -7.13
N PRO A 293 8.76 -2.00 -7.71
CA PRO A 293 9.26 -3.22 -7.08
C PRO A 293 10.79 -3.26 -7.09
N VAL A 294 11.37 -3.82 -6.03
CA VAL A 294 12.80 -4.12 -5.96
C VAL A 294 13.02 -5.55 -6.44
N ASN A 295 13.86 -5.71 -7.47
CA ASN A 295 14.25 -7.00 -8.01
C ASN A 295 15.75 -7.21 -7.83
N VAL A 296 16.11 -8.33 -7.21
CA VAL A 296 17.50 -8.68 -6.89
C VAL A 296 17.77 -10.10 -7.35
N THR A 297 18.82 -10.29 -8.14
CA THR A 297 19.19 -11.61 -8.65
C THR A 297 20.40 -12.18 -7.91
N PHE A 298 20.43 -13.51 -7.77
CA PHE A 298 21.59 -14.24 -7.29
C PHE A 298 21.63 -15.62 -7.96
N SER A 299 22.79 -16.25 -7.97
CA SER A 299 22.97 -17.63 -8.40
C SER A 299 23.32 -18.48 -7.19
N LYS A 300 22.56 -19.53 -6.92
CA LYS A 300 22.89 -20.50 -5.88
C LYS A 300 23.82 -21.57 -6.45
N ALA A 301 25.00 -21.69 -5.86
CA ALA A 301 26.08 -22.56 -6.32
C ALA A 301 26.63 -23.44 -5.18
N VAL A 302 25.75 -24.22 -4.53
CA VAL A 302 26.18 -25.15 -3.47
C VAL A 302 26.70 -26.43 -4.12
N HIS A 303 28.00 -26.71 -3.97
CA HIS A 303 28.67 -27.83 -4.64
C HIS A 303 29.26 -28.87 -3.69
N SER A 304 29.12 -28.66 -2.38
CA SER A 304 29.60 -29.57 -1.35
C SER A 304 28.49 -29.89 -0.34
N ALA A 305 28.55 -31.09 0.24
CA ALA A 305 27.65 -31.56 1.28
C ALA A 305 28.44 -32.33 2.35
N SER A 306 28.08 -32.10 3.61
CA SER A 306 28.59 -32.83 4.78
C SER A 306 27.43 -33.52 5.47
N ILE A 307 27.59 -34.80 5.83
CA ILE A 307 26.59 -35.59 6.54
C ILE A 307 27.24 -36.24 7.76
N THR A 308 26.69 -35.99 8.95
CA THR A 308 27.10 -36.61 10.21
C THR A 308 25.92 -36.67 11.17
N LEU A 309 25.97 -37.52 12.19
CA LEU A 309 24.95 -37.54 13.24
C LEU A 309 25.16 -36.37 14.18
N SER A 310 24.09 -35.63 14.48
CA SER A 310 24.09 -34.58 15.50
C SER A 310 24.33 -35.12 16.91
N THR A 311 24.05 -36.40 17.13
CA THR A 311 24.27 -37.12 18.38
C THR A 311 24.94 -38.45 18.08
N PRO A 312 26.12 -38.74 18.66
CA PRO A 312 26.76 -40.04 18.51
C PRO A 312 25.86 -41.20 18.95
N LEU A 313 26.02 -42.35 18.31
CA LEU A 313 25.40 -43.60 18.75
C LEU A 313 26.13 -44.10 20.00
N ALA A 314 25.40 -44.31 21.10
CA ALA A 314 26.00 -44.79 22.35
C ALA A 314 26.50 -46.24 22.21
N ALA A 315 27.58 -46.57 22.91
CA ALA A 315 28.09 -47.92 23.04
C ALA A 315 28.57 -48.18 24.48
N ASP A 316 28.13 -49.30 25.07
CA ASP A 316 28.50 -49.68 26.45
C ASP A 316 29.92 -50.25 26.51
N ASP A 317 30.34 -50.97 25.47
CA ASP A 317 31.67 -51.53 25.28
C ASP A 317 32.38 -50.90 24.08
N MET A 318 33.70 -51.11 23.98
CA MET A 318 34.51 -50.58 22.89
C MET A 318 34.04 -51.15 21.54
N PRO A 319 33.54 -50.31 20.61
CA PRO A 319 33.22 -50.77 19.26
C PRO A 319 34.49 -51.24 18.55
N THR A 320 34.45 -52.46 18.06
CA THR A 320 35.55 -53.17 17.41
C THR A 320 35.42 -53.14 15.89
N ALA A 321 34.20 -53.12 15.38
CA ALA A 321 33.93 -53.05 13.95
C ALA A 321 32.66 -52.25 13.63
N ILE A 322 32.59 -51.72 12.41
CA ILE A 322 31.41 -51.03 11.88
C ILE A 322 31.22 -51.38 10.40
N ARG A 323 29.96 -51.44 9.98
CA ARG A 323 29.57 -51.52 8.57
C ARG A 323 28.72 -50.31 8.25
N LEU A 324 29.04 -49.63 7.14
CA LEU A 324 28.23 -48.55 6.57
C LEU A 324 27.95 -48.84 5.10
N SER A 325 26.78 -48.44 4.64
CA SER A 325 26.36 -48.42 3.24
C SER A 325 25.76 -47.06 2.95
N ILE A 326 26.11 -46.47 1.82
CA ILE A 326 25.52 -45.23 1.32
C ILE A 326 24.63 -45.62 0.15
N THR A 327 23.35 -45.25 0.23
CA THR A 327 22.39 -45.48 -0.85
C THR A 327 21.99 -44.16 -1.49
N GLY A 328 22.15 -44.10 -2.81
CA GLY A 328 21.99 -42.90 -3.60
C GLY A 328 22.78 -42.98 -4.90
N ASP A 329 23.05 -41.82 -5.47
CA ASP A 329 23.86 -41.62 -6.66
C ASP A 329 24.90 -40.53 -6.38
N ILE A 330 26.15 -40.93 -6.21
CA ILE A 330 27.29 -40.01 -6.12
C ILE A 330 27.99 -40.07 -7.48
N PRO A 331 28.04 -38.97 -8.24
CA PRO A 331 28.66 -38.95 -9.57
C PRO A 331 30.10 -39.47 -9.56
N ASP A 332 30.50 -40.18 -10.62
CA ASP A 332 31.84 -40.80 -10.73
C ASP A 332 32.99 -39.80 -10.58
N ASP A 333 32.78 -38.56 -11.02
CA ASP A 333 33.77 -37.48 -10.94
C ASP A 333 33.69 -36.67 -9.63
N ALA A 334 32.74 -36.97 -8.74
CA ALA A 334 32.64 -36.33 -7.43
C ALA A 334 33.74 -36.80 -6.48
N VAL A 335 34.29 -35.86 -5.72
CA VAL A 335 35.28 -36.13 -4.69
C VAL A 335 34.54 -36.32 -3.37
N TRP A 336 34.64 -37.53 -2.79
CA TRP A 336 34.03 -37.81 -1.49
C TRP A 336 34.94 -38.56 -0.53
N THR A 337 34.77 -38.31 0.75
CA THR A 337 35.39 -39.05 1.86
C THR A 337 34.31 -39.66 2.75
N ALA A 338 34.65 -40.75 3.43
CA ALA A 338 33.82 -41.30 4.49
C ALA A 338 34.73 -41.77 5.61
N GLU A 339 34.46 -41.30 6.82
CA GLU A 339 35.21 -41.62 8.01
C GLU A 339 34.28 -42.04 9.14
N VAL A 340 34.80 -42.88 10.03
CA VAL A 340 34.11 -43.37 11.23
C VAL A 340 35.00 -43.18 12.44
N CYS A 341 34.40 -43.00 13.62
CA CYS A 341 35.12 -43.04 14.89
C CYS A 341 34.34 -43.90 15.89
N ASN A 342 35.06 -44.62 16.75
CA ASN A 342 34.47 -45.41 17.85
C ASN A 342 34.54 -44.69 19.21
N ASN A 343 35.17 -43.51 19.27
CA ASN A 343 35.25 -42.63 20.43
C ASN A 343 34.61 -41.26 20.17
N ALA A 344 33.46 -41.23 19.51
CA ALA A 344 32.76 -40.01 19.08
C ALA A 344 32.36 -39.04 20.20
N ASN A 345 32.34 -39.50 21.46
CA ASN A 345 32.08 -38.66 22.64
C ASN A 345 33.33 -37.90 23.10
N ASP A 346 34.52 -38.23 22.58
CA ASP A 346 35.74 -37.51 22.90
C ASP A 346 35.67 -36.08 22.35
N ALA A 347 36.32 -35.13 23.03
CA ALA A 347 36.45 -33.76 22.52
C ALA A 347 37.17 -33.71 21.16
N SER A 348 38.05 -34.68 20.91
CA SER A 348 38.77 -34.89 19.65
C SER A 348 38.70 -36.37 19.23
N PRO A 349 37.63 -36.81 18.55
CA PRO A 349 37.48 -38.19 18.11
C PRO A 349 38.56 -38.61 17.11
N THR A 350 38.91 -39.90 17.11
CA THR A 350 39.85 -40.48 16.15
C THR A 350 39.09 -40.98 14.93
N TRP A 351 39.12 -40.18 13.86
CA TRP A 351 38.47 -40.48 12.60
C TRP A 351 39.32 -41.42 11.74
N GLU A 352 38.72 -42.51 11.27
CA GLU A 352 39.36 -43.53 10.44
C GLU A 352 38.62 -43.68 9.09
N ASN A 353 39.36 -43.82 8.00
CA ASN A 353 38.80 -43.88 6.64
C ASN A 353 38.07 -45.20 6.37
N ILE A 354 36.74 -45.14 6.23
CA ILE A 354 35.88 -46.30 5.94
C ILE A 354 35.58 -46.47 4.44
N LYS A 355 35.91 -45.50 3.59
CA LYS A 355 35.55 -45.48 2.16
C LYS A 355 35.87 -46.80 1.42
N PRO A 356 37.06 -47.42 1.55
CA PRO A 356 37.35 -48.70 0.88
C PRO A 356 36.45 -49.86 1.32
N ALA A 357 36.05 -49.86 2.60
CA ALA A 357 35.15 -50.88 3.15
C ALA A 357 33.72 -50.69 2.62
N ILE A 358 33.23 -49.44 2.51
CA ILE A 358 31.94 -49.14 1.87
C ILE A 358 31.92 -49.63 0.42
N GLN A 359 32.97 -49.31 -0.35
CA GLN A 359 33.08 -49.70 -1.77
C GLN A 359 33.14 -51.22 -1.96
N SER A 360 33.71 -51.95 -1.00
CA SER A 360 33.84 -53.41 -1.05
C SER A 360 32.70 -54.15 -0.35
N GLY A 361 31.79 -53.44 0.33
CA GLY A 361 30.72 -54.02 1.14
C GLY A 361 31.18 -54.74 2.41
N TYR A 362 32.41 -54.52 2.87
CA TYR A 362 33.02 -55.19 4.03
C TYR A 362 32.83 -54.42 5.34
N ASN A 363 33.06 -55.13 6.45
CA ASN A 363 33.18 -54.50 7.77
C ASN A 363 34.52 -53.76 7.87
N PHE A 364 34.48 -52.58 8.47
CA PHE A 364 35.65 -51.84 8.89
C PHE A 364 36.01 -52.21 10.33
N VAL A 365 37.27 -52.49 10.61
CA VAL A 365 37.76 -52.82 11.95
C VAL A 365 38.49 -51.59 12.49
N PHE A 366 38.05 -51.09 13.65
CA PHE A 366 38.65 -49.90 14.26
C PHE A 366 40.08 -50.18 14.73
N SER A 367 41.01 -49.33 14.33
CA SER A 367 42.39 -49.33 14.84
C SER A 367 42.47 -48.62 16.18
N ASN A 368 41.63 -47.60 16.41
CA ASN A 368 41.58 -46.91 17.69
C ASN A 368 41.10 -47.84 18.81
N LYS A 369 41.89 -47.91 19.88
CA LYS A 369 41.63 -48.71 21.09
C LYS A 369 41.49 -47.86 22.36
N THR A 370 41.42 -46.55 22.22
CA THR A 370 41.42 -45.61 23.36
C THR A 370 40.28 -44.61 23.27
N LYS A 371 39.80 -44.15 24.42
CA LYS A 371 38.89 -43.00 24.56
C LYS A 371 39.30 -42.12 25.73
N THR A 372 38.86 -40.88 25.69
CA THR A 372 39.04 -39.91 26.78
C THR A 372 37.72 -39.57 27.48
N ALA A 373 36.59 -39.74 26.81
CA ALA A 373 35.26 -39.61 27.39
C ALA A 373 34.90 -40.78 28.31
N GLU A 374 33.86 -40.59 29.14
CA GLU A 374 33.34 -41.60 30.07
C GLU A 374 32.79 -42.83 29.33
N ASN A 375 32.04 -42.63 28.25
CA ASN A 375 31.37 -43.69 27.49
C ASN A 375 31.87 -43.75 26.04
N TRP A 376 31.91 -44.94 25.45
CA TRP A 376 32.18 -45.11 24.03
C TRP A 376 31.01 -44.56 23.19
N GLY A 377 31.31 -44.20 21.94
CA GLY A 377 30.29 -43.71 21.05
C GLY A 377 30.74 -43.80 19.60
N VAL A 378 29.84 -44.16 18.70
CA VAL A 378 30.11 -44.29 17.28
C VAL A 378 29.52 -43.12 16.53
N ASN A 379 30.28 -42.55 15.59
CA ASN A 379 29.74 -41.62 14.61
C ASN A 379 30.44 -41.82 13.26
N PHE A 380 29.85 -41.24 12.22
CA PHE A 380 30.41 -41.18 10.88
C PHE A 380 30.41 -39.73 10.39
N ARG A 381 31.26 -39.44 9.42
CA ARG A 381 31.15 -38.23 8.61
C ARG A 381 31.41 -38.56 7.15
N ILE A 382 30.57 -38.01 6.28
CA ILE A 382 30.70 -38.12 4.83
C ILE A 382 30.79 -36.70 4.28
N GLU A 383 31.85 -36.43 3.53
CA GLU A 383 32.00 -35.18 2.79
C GLU A 383 31.93 -35.51 1.31
N VAL A 384 31.13 -34.77 0.54
CA VAL A 384 31.01 -34.92 -0.91
C VAL A 384 31.18 -33.55 -1.54
N THR A 385 31.99 -33.46 -2.58
CA THR A 385 32.16 -32.27 -3.42
C THR A 385 31.95 -32.65 -4.88
N ARG A 386 31.13 -31.88 -5.58
CA ARG A 386 30.77 -32.11 -6.98
C ARG A 386 32.01 -32.09 -7.88
N GLY A 387 32.01 -32.97 -8.87
CA GLY A 387 33.08 -33.06 -9.85
C GLY A 387 32.99 -32.02 -11.00
N PRO A 388 34.01 -31.95 -11.87
CA PRO A 388 34.08 -31.00 -12.98
C PRO A 388 32.92 -31.07 -13.98
N SER A 389 32.21 -32.20 -14.07
CA SER A 389 31.06 -32.40 -14.97
C SER A 389 29.84 -31.56 -14.57
N ASN A 390 29.81 -31.03 -13.35
CA ASN A 390 28.65 -30.39 -12.74
C ASN A 390 27.40 -31.29 -12.61
N THR A 391 27.54 -32.61 -12.81
CA THR A 391 26.46 -33.58 -12.63
C THR A 391 26.00 -33.59 -11.18
N GLY A 392 24.69 -33.51 -10.96
CA GLY A 392 24.10 -33.62 -9.63
C GLY A 392 24.06 -35.06 -9.14
N GLY A 393 24.13 -35.25 -7.82
CA GLY A 393 23.93 -36.53 -7.15
C GLY A 393 22.97 -36.38 -5.97
N TYR A 394 22.62 -37.49 -5.33
CA TYR A 394 21.79 -37.51 -4.12
C TYR A 394 22.18 -38.68 -3.23
N ILE A 395 22.05 -38.50 -1.91
CA ILE A 395 22.13 -39.57 -0.92
C ILE A 395 20.77 -39.59 -0.22
N TYR A 396 20.07 -40.71 -0.24
CA TYR A 396 18.75 -40.83 0.41
C TYR A 396 18.78 -41.74 1.64
N ALA A 397 19.78 -42.61 1.79
CA ALA A 397 19.97 -43.41 2.98
C ALA A 397 21.46 -43.63 3.29
N ILE A 398 21.76 -43.69 4.59
CA ILE A 398 23.03 -44.19 5.12
C ILE A 398 22.66 -45.24 6.17
N GLU A 399 23.04 -46.48 5.91
CA GLU A 399 22.59 -47.63 6.69
C GLU A 399 23.80 -48.42 7.20
N GLY A 400 23.63 -49.14 8.31
CA GLY A 400 24.75 -49.86 8.90
C GLY A 400 24.50 -50.37 10.31
N GLY A 401 25.57 -50.84 10.92
CA GLY A 401 25.61 -51.31 12.30
C GLY A 401 27.06 -51.43 12.78
N PHE A 402 27.25 -51.50 14.10
CA PHE A 402 28.55 -51.68 14.73
C PHE A 402 28.51 -52.83 15.74
N GLN A 403 29.69 -53.38 16.06
CA GLN A 403 29.91 -54.45 17.01
C GLN A 403 30.95 -54.06 18.04
#